data_AF-A0A916VK04-F1
#
_entry.id   AF-A0A916VK04-F1
#
_cell.length_a   1.000
_cell.length_b   1.000
_cell.length_c   1.000
_cell.angle_alpha   90.00
_cell.angle_beta   90.00
_cell.angle_gamma   90.00
#
_symmetry.space_group_name_H-M   'P 1'
#
loop_
_entity.id
_entity.type
_entity.pdbx_description
1 polymer ?
#
loop_
_entity_poly.entity_id
_entity_poly.type
_entity_poly.pdbx_seq_one_letter_code
_entity_poly.pdbx_strand_id
1 'polypeptide(L)'
;MLLETVVPALIPVAADGVRALFNKFTGGAGAKPANVNEVVALMAAETDRLKVIAEIDKAAPNVSGWVNNIRALQRPVATVMIIGGYLSTFWLVVEPEISESLASYAQMVTFYIFGDRTYMYFRKGRE
;
A
#
# COMPACT_ATOMS: atom_id res chain seq x y z
N MET A 1 -2.30 26.67 1.95
CA MET A 1 -1.36 25.65 2.47
C MET A 1 -2.11 24.44 3.07
N LEU A 2 -2.53 24.42 4.35
CA LEU A 2 -3.16 23.20 4.93
C LEU A 2 -4.55 22.85 4.37
N LEU A 3 -5.42 23.84 4.12
CA LEU A 3 -6.76 23.62 3.56
C LEU A 3 -6.72 23.08 2.12
N GLU A 4 -5.75 23.52 1.32
CA GLU A 4 -5.60 23.10 -0.09
C GLU A 4 -5.05 21.67 -0.22
N THR A 5 -4.32 21.16 0.78
CA THR A 5 -3.85 19.76 0.82
C THR A 5 -4.85 18.83 1.49
N VAL A 6 -5.61 19.31 2.48
CA VAL A 6 -6.58 18.50 3.24
C VAL A 6 -7.86 18.25 2.44
N VAL A 7 -8.35 19.24 1.69
CA VAL A 7 -9.59 19.10 0.92
C VAL A 7 -9.49 17.99 -0.15
N PRO A 8 -8.45 17.91 -1.00
CA PRO A 8 -8.29 16.82 -1.96
C PRO A 8 -8.09 15.45 -1.29
N ALA A 9 -7.38 15.41 -0.17
CA ALA A 9 -7.14 14.19 0.60
C ALA A 9 -8.42 13.60 1.22
N LEU A 10 -9.45 14.43 1.46
CA LEU A 10 -10.73 14.01 2.02
C LEU A 10 -11.77 13.58 0.97
N ILE A 11 -11.56 13.89 -0.31
CA ILE A 11 -12.48 13.49 -1.40
C ILE A 11 -12.67 11.96 -1.47
N PRO A 12 -11.60 11.13 -1.42
CA PRO A 12 -11.75 9.68 -1.40
C PRO A 12 -12.56 9.19 -0.17
N VAL A 13 -12.31 9.78 0.99
CA VAL A 13 -12.99 9.42 2.25
C VAL A 13 -14.49 9.76 2.20
N ALA A 14 -14.84 10.93 1.65
CA ALA A 14 -16.23 11.34 1.48
C ALA A 14 -16.96 10.44 0.46
N ALA A 15 -16.32 10.10 -0.67
CA ALA A 15 -16.88 9.20 -1.67
C ALA A 15 -17.13 7.79 -1.09
N ASP A 16 -16.22 7.29 -0.27
CA ASP A 16 -16.37 6.00 0.42
C ASP A 16 -17.47 6.04 1.50
N GLY A 17 -17.64 7.17 2.19
CA GLY A 17 -18.73 7.38 3.15
C GLY A 17 -20.10 7.41 2.49
N VAL A 18 -20.22 8.06 1.33
CA VAL A 18 -21.45 8.07 0.52
C VAL A 18 -21.78 6.65 0.02
N ARG A 19 -20.80 5.91 -0.51
CA ARG A 19 -21.00 4.50 -0.90
C ARG A 19 -21.41 3.63 0.28
N ALA A 20 -20.81 3.83 1.46
CA ALA A 20 -21.17 3.07 2.67
C ALA A 20 -22.63 3.35 3.11
N LEU A 21 -23.08 4.59 3.02
CA LEU A 21 -24.47 4.97 3.27
C LEU A 21 -25.41 4.33 2.24
N PHE A 22 -25.11 4.43 0.95
CA PHE A 22 -25.91 3.78 -0.09
C PHE A 22 -25.97 2.26 0.11
N ASN A 23 -24.84 1.60 0.37
CA ASN A 23 -24.78 0.16 0.61
C ASN A 23 -25.59 -0.28 1.84
N LYS A 24 -25.65 0.56 2.88
CA LYS A 24 -26.47 0.30 4.08
C LYS A 24 -27.97 0.35 3.79
N PHE A 25 -28.41 1.20 2.85
CA PHE A 25 -29.83 1.42 2.54
C PHE A 25 -30.33 0.62 1.33
N THR A 26 -29.49 0.33 0.34
CA THR A 26 -29.87 -0.42 -0.87
C THR A 26 -29.54 -1.91 -0.78
N GLY A 27 -28.81 -2.34 0.25
CA GLY A 27 -28.34 -3.72 0.39
C GLY A 27 -27.40 -4.20 -0.74
N GLY A 28 -27.00 -3.30 -1.64
CA GLY A 28 -26.45 -3.66 -2.94
C GLY A 28 -25.16 -2.90 -3.27
N ALA A 29 -24.04 -3.50 -2.88
CA ALA A 29 -22.74 -3.58 -3.59
C ALA A 29 -21.67 -4.28 -2.73
N GLY A 30 -22.09 -5.14 -1.81
CA GLY A 30 -21.23 -5.79 -0.82
C GLY A 30 -22.05 -6.68 0.09
N ALA A 31 -23.00 -7.42 -0.49
CA ALA A 31 -23.81 -8.37 0.24
C ALA A 31 -22.88 -9.24 1.08
N LYS A 32 -22.98 -9.11 2.41
CA LYS A 32 -22.39 -10.10 3.31
C LYS A 32 -22.84 -11.45 2.76
N PRO A 33 -21.91 -12.40 2.50
CA PRO A 33 -22.26 -13.64 1.84
C PRO A 33 -23.43 -14.27 2.59
N ALA A 34 -24.52 -14.58 1.88
CA ALA A 34 -25.73 -15.09 2.53
C ALA A 34 -25.50 -16.53 3.04
N ASN A 35 -24.45 -17.19 2.55
CA ASN A 35 -24.10 -18.57 2.83
C ASN A 35 -22.58 -18.75 3.03
N VAL A 36 -22.18 -19.66 3.91
CA VAL A 36 -20.77 -20.02 4.20
C VAL A 36 -20.02 -20.40 2.92
N ASN A 37 -20.68 -21.08 1.97
CA ASN A 37 -20.05 -21.49 0.72
C ASN A 37 -19.60 -20.30 -0.14
N GLU A 38 -20.36 -19.20 -0.15
CA GLU A 38 -19.99 -17.99 -0.87
C GLU A 38 -18.83 -17.26 -0.19
N VAL A 39 -18.78 -17.26 1.16
CA VAL A 39 -17.62 -16.75 1.93
C VAL A 39 -16.35 -17.50 1.54
N VAL A 40 -16.42 -18.83 1.50
CA VAL A 40 -15.26 -19.68 1.18
C VAL A 40 -14.79 -19.45 -0.26
N ALA A 41 -15.72 -19.34 -1.21
CA ALA A 41 -15.39 -19.03 -2.60
C ALA A 41 -14.71 -17.65 -2.75
N LEU A 42 -15.19 -16.63 -2.04
CA LEU A 42 -14.56 -15.31 -1.99
C LEU A 42 -13.15 -15.35 -1.39
N MET A 43 -12.97 -16.03 -0.25
CA MET A 43 -11.65 -16.19 0.37
C MET A 43 -10.67 -16.96 -0.52
N ALA A 44 -11.14 -17.99 -1.24
CA ALA A 44 -10.34 -18.73 -2.21
C ALA A 44 -9.89 -17.82 -3.37
N ALA A 45 -10.80 -17.01 -3.92
CA ALA A 45 -10.47 -16.05 -4.98
C ALA A 45 -9.48 -14.98 -4.51
N GLU A 46 -9.63 -14.45 -3.28
CA GLU A 46 -8.66 -13.53 -2.67
C GLU A 46 -7.29 -14.20 -2.52
N THR A 47 -7.26 -15.45 -2.05
CA THR A 47 -6.02 -16.23 -1.88
C THR A 47 -5.31 -16.47 -3.21
N ASP A 48 -6.05 -16.83 -4.26
CA ASP A 48 -5.45 -17.05 -5.58
C ASP A 48 -4.92 -15.76 -6.20
N ARG A 49 -5.60 -14.63 -5.99
CA ARG A 49 -5.08 -13.32 -6.38
C ARG A 49 -3.75 -13.01 -5.67
N LEU A 50 -3.66 -13.28 -4.36
CA LEU A 50 -2.43 -13.07 -3.59
C LEU A 50 -1.30 -13.99 -4.08
N LYS A 51 -1.60 -15.25 -4.44
CA LYS A 51 -0.61 -16.17 -5.04
C LYS A 51 -0.07 -15.63 -6.36
N VAL A 52 -0.94 -15.16 -7.26
CA VAL A 52 -0.52 -14.60 -8.56
C VAL A 52 0.38 -13.38 -8.35
N ILE A 53 0.05 -12.50 -7.40
CA ILE A 53 0.91 -11.34 -7.07
C ILE A 53 2.26 -11.81 -6.52
N ALA A 54 2.28 -12.82 -5.64
CA ALA A 54 3.53 -13.37 -5.13
C ALA A 54 4.38 -14.04 -6.21
N GLU A 55 3.76 -14.60 -7.25
CA GLU A 55 4.48 -15.17 -8.40
C GLU A 55 5.17 -14.13 -9.27
N ILE A 56 4.65 -12.90 -9.35
CA ILE A 56 5.29 -11.79 -10.07
C ILE A 56 6.66 -11.42 -9.45
N ASP A 57 6.79 -11.59 -8.14
CA ASP A 57 8.03 -11.34 -7.39
C ASP A 57 8.97 -12.56 -7.37
N LYS A 58 8.56 -13.74 -7.85
CA LYS A 58 9.45 -14.92 -7.94
C LYS A 58 10.54 -14.71 -8.99
N ALA A 59 11.68 -15.36 -8.76
CA ALA A 59 12.78 -15.43 -9.72
C ALA A 59 12.31 -16.01 -11.06
N ALA A 60 12.68 -15.36 -12.16
CA ALA A 60 12.31 -15.86 -13.48
C ALA A 60 13.04 -17.17 -13.80
N PRO A 61 12.35 -18.22 -14.25
CA PRO A 61 13.01 -19.44 -14.72
C PRO A 61 13.85 -19.12 -15.96
N ASN A 62 15.00 -19.79 -16.12
CA ASN A 62 15.95 -19.59 -17.21
C ASN A 62 16.71 -18.24 -17.22
N VAL A 63 16.71 -17.51 -16.11
CA VAL A 63 17.56 -16.32 -15.92
C VAL A 63 18.70 -16.66 -14.96
N SER A 64 19.90 -16.17 -15.25
CA SER A 64 21.07 -16.37 -14.38
C SER A 64 20.81 -15.81 -12.97
N GLY A 65 21.19 -16.57 -11.93
CA GLY A 65 20.87 -16.25 -10.54
C GLY A 65 21.28 -14.85 -10.08
N TRP A 66 22.40 -14.32 -10.58
CA TRP A 66 22.84 -12.96 -10.23
C TRP A 66 21.88 -11.87 -10.74
N VAL A 67 21.27 -12.03 -11.91
CA VAL A 67 20.28 -11.08 -12.45
C VAL A 67 19.02 -11.09 -11.59
N ASN A 68 18.57 -12.28 -11.19
CA ASN A 68 17.44 -12.43 -10.27
C ASN A 68 17.75 -11.77 -8.91
N ASN A 69 18.97 -11.92 -8.40
CA ASN A 69 19.39 -11.27 -7.15
C ASN A 69 19.39 -9.74 -7.28
N ILE A 70 19.91 -9.18 -8.37
CA ILE A 70 19.86 -7.72 -8.62
C ILE A 70 18.41 -7.23 -8.72
N ARG A 71 17.55 -7.95 -9.45
CA ARG A 71 16.13 -7.63 -9.53
C ARG A 71 15.46 -7.67 -8.16
N ALA A 72 15.75 -8.66 -7.33
CA ALA A 72 15.19 -8.76 -5.98
C ALA A 72 15.67 -7.62 -5.07
N LEU A 73 16.90 -7.14 -5.26
CA LEU A 73 17.49 -6.05 -4.48
C LEU A 73 16.96 -4.65 -4.83
N GLN A 74 16.30 -4.47 -5.99
CA GLN A 74 15.90 -3.14 -6.47
C GLN A 74 15.06 -2.34 -5.44
N ARG A 75 14.03 -2.97 -4.84
CA ARG A 75 13.12 -2.28 -3.90
C ARG A 75 13.78 -2.09 -2.52
N PRO A 76 14.39 -3.12 -1.90
CA PRO A 76 15.08 -2.96 -0.61
C PRO A 76 16.22 -1.93 -0.66
N VAL A 77 17.02 -1.91 -1.73
CA VAL A 77 18.13 -0.94 -1.87
C VAL A 77 17.59 0.48 -2.00
N ALA A 78 16.56 0.70 -2.83
CA ALA A 78 15.93 2.02 -2.94
C ALA A 78 15.35 2.49 -1.59
N THR A 79 14.71 1.59 -0.85
CA THR A 79 14.19 1.86 0.50
C THR A 79 15.30 2.30 1.46
N VAL A 80 16.41 1.57 1.52
CA VAL A 80 17.54 1.92 2.40
C VAL A 80 18.18 3.24 1.99
N MET A 81 18.33 3.49 0.69
CA MET A 81 18.89 4.74 0.16
C MET A 81 18.03 5.95 0.52
N ILE A 82 16.71 5.85 0.36
CA ILE A 82 15.77 6.96 0.65
C ILE A 82 15.72 7.24 2.16
N ILE A 83 15.56 6.20 2.98
CA ILE A 83 15.52 6.37 4.45
C ILE A 83 16.86 6.87 4.96
N GLY A 84 17.98 6.29 4.51
CA GLY A 84 19.32 6.74 4.87
C GLY A 84 19.59 8.18 4.45
N GLY A 85 19.17 8.56 3.23
CA GLY A 85 19.24 9.93 2.74
C GLY A 85 18.46 10.90 3.60
N TYR A 86 17.20 10.58 3.94
CA TYR A 86 16.41 11.39 4.86
C TYR A 86 17.04 11.49 6.26
N LEU A 87 17.53 10.37 6.83
CA LEU A 87 18.20 10.40 8.13
C LEU A 87 19.49 11.23 8.13
N SER A 88 20.17 11.31 7.00
CA SER A 88 21.39 12.12 6.87
C SER A 88 21.14 13.62 7.00
N THR A 89 19.92 14.11 6.69
CA THR A 89 19.58 15.54 6.80
C THR A 89 19.55 16.03 8.25
N PHE A 90 19.46 15.14 9.24
CA PHE A 90 19.56 15.50 10.65
C PHE A 90 20.98 15.86 11.10
N TRP A 91 21.99 15.41 10.36
CA TRP A 91 23.41 15.59 10.72
C TRP A 91 24.15 16.52 9.74
N LEU A 92 23.62 16.68 8.53
CA LEU A 92 24.19 17.52 7.48
C LEU A 92 23.36 18.79 7.33
N VAL A 93 24.03 19.93 7.11
CA VAL A 93 23.33 21.16 6.72
C VAL A 93 22.90 21.00 5.27
N VAL A 94 21.61 20.78 5.05
CA VAL A 94 20.98 20.57 3.75
C VAL A 94 19.93 21.65 3.53
N GLU A 95 19.76 22.09 2.27
CA GLU A 95 18.72 23.06 1.93
C GLU A 95 17.32 22.55 2.30
N PRO A 96 16.41 23.44 2.77
CA PRO A 96 15.08 23.03 3.24
C PRO A 96 14.27 22.27 2.18
N GLU A 97 14.36 22.68 0.92
CA GLU A 97 13.65 22.04 -0.20
C GLU A 97 14.05 20.56 -0.39
N ILE A 98 15.34 20.25 -0.25
CA ILE A 98 15.85 18.89 -0.37
C ILE A 98 15.38 18.03 0.82
N SER A 99 15.36 18.61 2.03
CA SER A 99 14.88 17.92 3.23
C SER A 99 13.39 17.58 3.13
N GLU A 100 12.56 18.51 2.65
CA GLU A 100 11.12 18.29 2.45
C GLU A 100 10.85 17.24 1.35
N SER A 101 11.61 17.27 0.26
CA SER A 101 11.53 16.27 -0.80
C SER A 101 11.86 14.86 -0.28
N LEU A 102 12.97 14.71 0.46
CA LEU A 102 13.38 13.45 1.09
C LEU A 102 12.35 12.97 2.12
N ALA A 103 11.74 13.87 2.89
CA ALA A 103 10.67 13.53 3.82
C ALA A 103 9.45 12.96 3.10
N SER A 104 9.05 13.55 1.96
CA SER A 104 7.95 13.04 1.13
C SER A 104 8.25 11.63 0.59
N TYR A 105 9.46 11.39 0.08
CA TYR A 105 9.87 10.06 -0.37
C TYR A 105 9.94 9.04 0.77
N ALA A 106 10.39 9.44 1.96
CA ALA A 106 10.40 8.58 3.14
C ALA A 106 8.99 8.15 3.57
N GLN A 107 7.99 9.05 3.46
CA GLN A 107 6.59 8.70 3.71
C GLN A 107 6.07 7.64 2.72
N MET A 108 6.40 7.77 1.42
CA MET A 108 6.04 6.76 0.42
C MET A 108 6.67 5.39 0.71
N VAL A 109 7.95 5.37 1.08
CA VAL A 109 8.66 4.12 1.42
C VAL A 109 8.11 3.48 2.70
N THR A 110 7.63 4.28 3.64
CA THR A 110 6.96 3.77 4.86
C THR A 110 5.72 2.95 4.50
N PHE A 111 4.95 3.38 3.49
CA PHE A 111 3.83 2.59 2.97
C PHE A 111 4.29 1.30 2.29
N TYR A 112 5.46 1.27 1.65
CA TYR A 112 6.00 0.01 1.13
C TYR A 112 6.36 -0.99 2.25
N ILE A 113 6.98 -0.52 3.34
CA ILE A 113 7.40 -1.39 4.46
C ILE A 113 6.20 -1.89 5.29
N PHE A 114 5.25 -0.99 5.57
CA PHE A 114 4.16 -1.25 6.52
C PHE A 114 2.77 -1.31 5.89
N GLY A 115 2.61 -0.94 4.62
CA GLY A 115 1.32 -0.71 3.99
C GLY A 115 0.40 -1.92 4.00
N ASP A 116 0.94 -3.13 3.85
CA ASP A 116 0.14 -4.36 3.90
C ASP A 116 -0.43 -4.61 5.32
N ARG A 117 0.39 -4.37 6.36
CA ARG A 117 -0.07 -4.43 7.76
C ARG A 117 -1.07 -3.32 8.06
N THR A 118 -0.78 -2.10 7.63
CA THR A 118 -1.65 -0.94 7.82
C THR A 118 -3.02 -1.15 7.16
N TYR A 119 -3.04 -1.65 5.92
CA TYR A 119 -4.28 -1.93 5.19
C TYR A 119 -5.12 -3.04 5.85
N MET A 120 -4.49 -4.13 6.32
CA MET A 120 -5.19 -5.19 7.04
C MET A 120 -5.82 -4.71 8.36
N TYR A 121 -5.13 -3.89 9.14
CA TYR A 121 -5.69 -3.33 10.38
C TYR A 121 -6.83 -2.35 10.11
N PHE A 122 -6.76 -1.55 9.04
CA PHE A 122 -7.87 -0.67 8.65
C PHE A 122 -9.10 -1.46 8.17
N ARG A 123 -8.92 -2.60 7.47
CA ARG A 123 -10.04 -3.46 7.05
C ARG A 123 -10.71 -4.13 8.25
N LYS A 124 -9.94 -4.57 9.24
CA LYS A 124 -10.47 -5.23 10.45
C LYS A 124 -11.32 -4.29 11.33
N GLY A 125 -11.10 -2.98 11.26
CA GLY A 125 -11.95 -2.00 11.95
C GLY A 125 -13.31 -1.73 11.29
N ARG A 126 -13.60 -2.33 10.13
CA ARG A 126 -14.85 -2.16 9.37
C ARG A 126 -15.79 -3.37 9.39
N GLU A 127 -15.43 -4.44 10.10
CA GLU A 127 -16.32 -5.58 10.39
C GLU A 127 -17.06 -5.39 11.72
#